data_AF-A0A3D5XT70-F1
#
_entry.id   AF-A0A3D5XT70-F1
#
_cell.length_a   1.000
_cell.length_b   1.000
_cell.length_c   1.000
_cell.angle_alpha   90.00
_cell.angle_beta   90.00
_cell.angle_gamma   90.00
#
_symmetry.space_group_name_H-M   'P 1'
#
loop_
_entity.id
_entity.type
_entity.pdbx_description
1 polymer ?
#
loop_
_entity_poly.entity_id
_entity_poly.type
_entity_poly.pdbx_seq_one_letter_code
_entity_poly.pdbx_strand_id
1 'polypeptide(L)'
;MDMINTIFQAGDDALGNEFQVSFGPIPFLEGPKSLNVRVTTVEIPPKTLGEYEYRYKSERVVKPNGQIETAKEFAIEFRIDKYYTLYKAFSLWQDSIVNPVSGGVAPDVSENGISLIRIPITITSGTYDIEGTFIPTTQVWSFTGCWPKEVGGFTLDNQSGDPLLTAVRFGYLSMR
;
A
#
# COMPACT_ATOMS: atom_id res chain seq x y z
N MET A 1 -19.02 16.80 -30.15
CA MET A 1 -17.62 16.49 -29.76
C MET A 1 -17.35 15.10 -30.30
N ASP A 2 -16.53 15.01 -31.34
CA ASP A 2 -16.26 13.75 -32.05
C ASP A 2 -15.55 12.74 -31.15
N MET A 3 -16.00 11.48 -31.24
CA MET A 3 -15.45 10.30 -30.56
C MET A 3 -13.93 10.13 -30.78
N ILE A 4 -13.41 10.69 -31.88
CA ILE A 4 -11.98 10.74 -32.20
C ILE A 4 -11.18 11.64 -31.26
N ASN A 5 -11.73 12.78 -30.83
CA ASN A 5 -11.03 13.68 -29.91
C ASN A 5 -11.01 13.13 -28.47
N THR A 6 -12.01 12.33 -28.09
CA THR A 6 -12.02 11.64 -26.79
C THR A 6 -11.00 10.51 -26.72
N ILE A 7 -10.73 9.80 -27.82
CA ILE A 7 -9.67 8.76 -27.86
C ILE A 7 -8.29 9.43 -27.79
N PHE A 8 -8.10 10.56 -28.48
CA PHE A 8 -6.83 11.29 -28.45
C PHE A 8 -6.51 11.88 -27.06
N GLN A 9 -7.54 12.21 -26.26
CA GLN A 9 -7.38 12.69 -24.88
C GLN A 9 -7.16 11.56 -23.85
N ALA A 10 -7.54 10.32 -24.17
CA ALA A 10 -7.33 9.17 -23.29
C ALA A 10 -5.85 8.74 -23.19
N GLY A 11 -5.00 9.22 -24.11
CA GLY A 11 -3.57 8.91 -24.11
C GLY A 11 -3.27 7.46 -24.50
N ASP A 12 -2.04 7.02 -24.21
CA ASP A 12 -1.60 5.62 -24.33
C ASP A 12 -2.07 4.80 -23.11
N ASP A 13 -2.05 3.48 -23.23
CA ASP A 13 -2.44 2.58 -22.16
C ASP A 13 -1.49 2.67 -20.96
N ALA A 14 -2.03 2.62 -19.74
CA ALA A 14 -1.21 2.62 -18.52
C ALA A 14 -0.47 1.28 -18.36
N LEU A 15 0.83 1.35 -18.10
CA LEU A 15 1.69 0.18 -17.94
C LEU A 15 1.82 -0.23 -16.46
N GLY A 16 1.64 -1.52 -16.17
CA GLY A 16 1.63 -2.04 -14.79
C GLY A 16 2.98 -1.98 -14.06
N ASN A 17 4.08 -1.77 -14.80
CA ASN A 17 5.42 -1.61 -14.24
C ASN A 17 5.79 -0.16 -13.95
N GLU A 18 4.93 0.82 -14.28
CA GLU A 18 5.25 2.23 -14.15
C GLU A 18 4.56 2.86 -12.93
N PHE A 19 5.18 2.65 -11.77
CA PHE A 19 4.70 3.19 -10.52
C PHE A 19 5.85 3.54 -9.57
N GLN A 20 5.56 4.41 -8.61
CA GLN A 20 6.47 4.80 -7.55
C GLN A 20 5.74 4.73 -6.21
N VAL A 21 6.41 4.18 -5.18
CA VAL A 21 5.87 4.11 -3.81
C VAL A 21 6.67 5.00 -2.88
N SER A 22 6.04 6.09 -2.45
CA SER A 22 6.59 7.00 -1.45
C SER A 22 6.07 6.66 -0.06
N PHE A 23 6.99 6.47 0.88
CA PHE A 23 6.68 6.29 2.29
C PHE A 23 6.86 7.62 3.03
N GLY A 24 6.02 7.86 4.04
CA GLY A 24 6.36 8.78 5.13
C GLY A 24 7.60 8.31 5.90
N PRO A 25 8.04 9.04 6.94
CA PRO A 25 9.17 8.63 7.76
C PRO A 25 8.86 7.29 8.46
N ILE A 26 9.49 6.21 8.00
CA ILE A 26 9.33 4.88 8.60
C ILE A 26 10.02 4.88 9.97
N PRO A 27 9.33 4.50 11.06
CA PRO A 27 9.94 4.36 12.37
C PRO A 27 11.14 3.40 12.33
N PHE A 28 12.19 3.70 13.09
CA PHE A 28 13.39 2.86 13.23
C PHE A 28 14.22 2.69 11.93
N LEU A 29 13.91 3.44 10.87
CA LEU A 29 14.72 3.51 9.66
C LEU A 29 15.51 4.83 9.64
N GLU A 30 16.83 4.75 9.73
CA GLU A 30 17.69 5.94 9.68
C GLU A 30 17.91 6.45 8.24
N GLY A 31 17.61 7.72 8.02
CA GLY A 31 17.88 8.48 6.80
C GLY A 31 16.78 8.41 5.73
N PRO A 32 16.72 9.40 4.80
CA PRO A 32 15.81 9.38 3.67
C PRO A 32 16.28 8.34 2.64
N LYS A 33 16.01 7.06 2.89
CA LYS A 33 16.19 6.03 1.87
C LYS A 33 14.96 6.04 0.99
N SER A 34 15.11 6.61 -0.21
CA SER A 34 14.17 6.43 -1.32
C SER A 34 13.89 4.94 -1.50
N LEU A 35 12.81 4.46 -0.89
CA LEU A 35 12.35 3.07 -0.95
C LEU A 35 11.82 2.68 -2.34
N ASN A 36 11.70 3.68 -3.21
CA ASN A 36 11.17 3.61 -4.56
C ASN A 36 11.84 2.52 -5.44
N VAL A 37 13.07 2.10 -5.11
CA VAL A 37 13.87 1.20 -5.97
C VAL A 37 13.71 -0.28 -5.64
N ARG A 38 13.00 -0.66 -4.55
CA ARG A 38 12.96 -2.07 -4.09
C ARG A 38 11.59 -2.74 -4.09
N VAL A 39 10.53 -1.97 -4.27
CA VAL A 39 9.18 -2.51 -4.39
C VAL A 39 9.04 -3.18 -5.75
N THR A 40 8.60 -4.44 -5.76
CA THR A 40 8.38 -5.22 -6.99
C THR A 40 6.93 -5.18 -7.41
N THR A 41 6.01 -5.36 -6.46
CA THR A 41 4.57 -5.36 -6.73
C THR A 41 3.81 -4.66 -5.62
N VAL A 42 2.67 -4.09 -6.00
CA VAL A 42 1.72 -3.43 -5.10
C VAL A 42 0.33 -3.95 -5.42
N GLU A 43 -0.39 -4.42 -4.41
CA GLU A 43 -1.79 -4.82 -4.55
C GLU A 43 -2.69 -3.69 -4.07
N ILE A 44 -3.32 -2.96 -4.99
CA ILE A 44 -4.31 -1.93 -4.66
C ILE A 44 -5.65 -2.59 -4.34
N PRO A 45 -6.27 -2.30 -3.19
CA PRO A 45 -7.54 -2.92 -2.81
C PRO A 45 -8.68 -2.48 -3.73
N PRO A 46 -9.59 -3.40 -4.10
CA PRO A 46 -10.74 -3.06 -4.93
C PRO A 46 -11.70 -2.15 -4.17
N LYS A 47 -12.28 -1.17 -4.87
CA LYS A 47 -13.36 -0.35 -4.28
C LYS A 47 -14.66 -1.15 -4.33
N THR A 48 -15.17 -1.58 -3.18
CA THR A 48 -16.43 -2.32 -3.06
C THR A 48 -17.46 -1.53 -2.25
N LEU A 49 -18.68 -1.50 -2.78
CA LEU A 49 -19.85 -0.98 -2.09
C LEU A 49 -20.65 -2.17 -1.58
N GLY A 50 -21.15 -2.07 -0.36
CA GLY A 50 -22.02 -3.09 0.17
C GLY A 50 -23.35 -3.12 -0.57
N GLU A 51 -24.02 -4.26 -0.52
CA GLU A 51 -25.30 -4.48 -1.16
C GLU A 51 -26.34 -4.98 -0.15
N TYR A 52 -27.61 -4.76 -0.44
CA TYR A 52 -28.72 -5.33 0.31
C TYR A 52 -29.81 -5.84 -0.62
N GLU A 53 -30.46 -6.93 -0.22
CA GLU A 53 -31.59 -7.50 -0.95
C GLU A 53 -32.88 -6.76 -0.55
N TYR A 54 -33.55 -6.18 -1.53
CA TYR A 54 -34.91 -5.67 -1.40
C TYR A 54 -35.88 -6.63 -2.08
N ARG A 55 -36.88 -7.09 -1.34
CA ARG A 55 -37.95 -7.95 -1.89
C ARG A 55 -39.15 -7.12 -2.24
N TYR A 56 -39.56 -7.18 -3.51
CA TYR A 56 -40.82 -6.62 -3.97
C TYR A 56 -41.66 -7.71 -4.60
N LYS A 57 -42.76 -8.08 -3.94
CA LYS A 57 -43.62 -9.21 -4.34
C LYS A 57 -42.80 -10.50 -4.48
N SER A 58 -42.74 -11.08 -5.67
CA SER A 58 -41.97 -12.30 -5.99
C SER A 58 -40.55 -12.03 -6.48
N GLU A 59 -40.18 -10.77 -6.72
CA GLU A 59 -38.89 -10.41 -7.28
C GLU A 59 -37.89 -10.02 -6.19
N ARG A 60 -36.64 -10.49 -6.38
CA ARG A 60 -35.49 -10.10 -5.57
C ARG A 60 -34.67 -9.11 -6.38
N VAL A 61 -34.49 -7.91 -5.83
CA VAL A 61 -33.68 -6.86 -6.44
C VAL A 61 -32.55 -6.53 -5.47
N VAL A 62 -31.31 -6.63 -5.96
CA VAL A 62 -30.12 -6.25 -5.19
C VAL A 62 -29.85 -4.76 -5.42
N LYS A 63 -29.63 -4.02 -4.34
CA LYS A 63 -29.36 -2.58 -4.37
C LYS A 63 -28.10 -2.25 -3.57
N PRO A 64 -27.34 -1.22 -3.94
CA PRO A 64 -26.21 -0.76 -3.13
C PRO A 64 -26.70 -0.18 -1.79
N ASN A 65 -26.02 -0.51 -0.71
CA ASN A 65 -26.24 0.07 0.61
C ASN A 65 -25.31 1.27 0.84
N GLY A 66 -25.45 1.95 1.98
CA GLY A 66 -24.60 3.09 2.37
C GLY A 66 -23.26 2.71 2.98
N GLN A 67 -22.82 1.45 2.87
CA GLN A 67 -21.61 0.93 3.49
C GLN A 67 -20.51 0.73 2.43
N ILE A 68 -19.29 1.12 2.77
CA ILE A 68 -18.10 0.81 1.98
C ILE A 68 -17.50 -0.47 2.56
N GLU A 69 -17.47 -1.52 1.77
CA GLU A 69 -16.96 -2.84 2.16
C GLU A 69 -15.53 -3.09 1.68
N THR A 70 -14.89 -2.06 1.12
CA THR A 70 -13.49 -2.12 0.68
C THR A 70 -12.61 -2.56 1.85
N ALA A 71 -11.88 -3.65 1.64
CA ALA A 71 -10.90 -4.13 2.60
C ALA A 71 -9.89 -3.02 2.91
N LYS A 72 -9.68 -2.74 4.21
CA LYS A 72 -8.79 -1.67 4.69
C LYS A 72 -7.33 -2.13 4.76
N GLU A 73 -6.93 -2.90 3.76
CA GLU A 73 -5.64 -3.56 3.68
C GLU A 73 -5.09 -3.51 2.25
N PHE A 74 -3.77 -3.35 2.12
CA PHE A 74 -3.06 -3.46 0.84
C PHE A 74 -1.71 -4.15 1.07
N ALA A 75 -1.15 -4.74 0.02
CA ALA A 75 0.12 -5.45 0.11
C ALA A 75 1.19 -4.80 -0.76
N ILE A 76 2.43 -4.82 -0.27
CA ILE A 76 3.62 -4.43 -1.02
C ILE A 76 4.61 -5.58 -0.95
N GLU A 77 5.06 -6.06 -2.10
CA GLU A 77 6.18 -6.98 -2.19
C GLU A 77 7.48 -6.20 -2.46
N PHE A 78 8.56 -6.58 -1.79
CA PHE A 78 9.86 -5.99 -2.01
C PHE A 78 10.98 -7.01 -1.91
N ARG A 79 12.11 -6.66 -2.54
CA ARG A 79 13.36 -7.40 -2.43
C ARG A 79 14.09 -7.06 -1.14
N ILE A 80 14.39 -8.08 -0.35
CA ILE A 80 15.12 -7.92 0.91
C ILE A 80 16.55 -7.46 0.62
N ASP A 81 17.00 -6.43 1.33
CA ASP A 81 18.36 -5.92 1.21
C ASP A 81 19.35 -6.81 1.96
N LYS A 82 20.62 -6.79 1.53
CA LYS A 82 21.71 -7.58 2.14
C LYS A 82 21.82 -7.39 3.66
N TYR A 83 21.48 -6.21 4.17
CA TYR A 83 21.57 -5.87 5.59
C TYR A 83 20.25 -6.07 6.34
N TYR A 84 19.20 -6.53 5.65
CA TYR A 84 17.85 -6.69 6.16
C TYR A 84 17.30 -5.41 6.81
N THR A 85 17.81 -4.25 6.43
CA THR A 85 17.47 -2.96 7.06
C THR A 85 16.00 -2.65 6.94
N LEU A 86 15.41 -2.88 5.76
CA LEU A 86 14.01 -2.60 5.53
C LEU A 86 13.10 -3.61 6.24
N TYR A 87 13.45 -4.89 6.12
CA TYR A 87 12.72 -5.96 6.80
C TYR A 87 12.70 -5.74 8.32
N LYS A 88 13.86 -5.45 8.92
CA LYS A 88 13.97 -5.13 10.35
C LYS A 88 13.18 -3.88 10.73
N ALA A 89 13.19 -2.83 9.91
CA ALA A 89 12.42 -1.62 10.19
C ALA A 89 10.91 -1.92 10.25
N PHE A 90 10.38 -2.71 9.31
CA PHE A 90 8.97 -3.11 9.34
C PHE A 90 8.64 -4.01 10.55
N SER A 91 9.49 -4.98 10.88
CA SER A 91 9.30 -5.82 12.07
C SER A 91 9.34 -4.99 13.36
N LEU A 92 10.33 -4.11 13.52
CA LEU A 92 10.44 -3.24 14.70
C LEU A 92 9.28 -2.24 14.79
N TRP A 93 8.80 -1.73 13.64
CA TRP A 93 7.61 -0.91 13.62
C TRP A 93 6.39 -1.70 14.07
N GLN A 94 6.21 -2.95 13.64
CA GLN A 94 5.15 -3.83 14.15
C GLN A 94 5.28 -4.07 15.66
N ASP A 95 6.48 -4.39 16.16
CA ASP A 95 6.76 -4.62 17.58
C ASP A 95 6.56 -3.35 18.43
N SER A 96 6.70 -2.16 17.83
CA SER A 96 6.42 -0.89 18.50
C SER A 96 4.93 -0.65 18.72
N ILE A 97 4.06 -1.29 17.92
CA ILE A 97 2.60 -1.20 18.09
C ILE A 97 2.16 -2.13 19.22
N VAL A 98 2.62 -3.39 19.17
CA VAL A 98 2.35 -4.39 20.20
C VAL A 98 3.68 -5.02 20.61
N ASN A 99 4.08 -4.80 21.85
CA ASN A 99 5.32 -5.37 22.36
C ASN A 99 5.17 -6.90 22.49
N PRO A 100 5.99 -7.70 21.79
CA PRO A 100 5.83 -9.15 21.77
C PRO A 100 6.18 -9.84 23.10
N VAL A 101 6.91 -9.16 24.00
CA VAL A 101 7.33 -9.71 25.29
C VAL A 101 6.35 -9.36 26.40
N SER A 102 5.94 -8.09 26.50
CA SER A 102 5.05 -7.62 27.57
C SER A 102 3.56 -7.65 27.19
N GLY A 103 3.23 -7.76 25.91
CA GLY A 103 1.86 -7.61 25.40
C GLY A 103 1.32 -6.18 25.47
N GLY A 104 2.15 -5.21 25.85
CA GLY A 104 1.76 -3.80 25.92
C GLY A 104 1.47 -3.24 24.53
N VAL A 105 0.40 -2.46 24.41
CA VAL A 105 0.00 -1.81 23.16
C VAL A 105 0.32 -0.32 23.24
N ALA A 106 0.98 0.20 22.20
CA ALA A 106 1.27 1.62 22.12
C ALA A 106 -0.02 2.45 21.94
N PRO A 107 -0.08 3.66 22.51
CA PRO A 107 -1.19 4.56 22.26
C PRO A 107 -1.24 4.92 20.77
N ASP A 108 -2.44 4.84 20.19
CA ASP A 108 -2.66 5.11 18.77
C ASP A 108 -2.34 6.57 18.40
N VAL A 109 -2.69 7.48 19.31
CA VAL A 109 -2.49 8.92 19.18
C VAL A 109 -1.81 9.43 20.44
N SER A 110 -0.77 10.24 20.27
CA SER A 110 -0.11 10.94 21.37
C SER A 110 -1.00 12.05 21.94
N GLU A 111 -0.63 12.61 23.09
CA GLU A 111 -1.33 13.73 23.72
C GLU A 111 -1.49 14.96 22.80
N ASN A 112 -0.63 15.09 21.78
CA ASN A 112 -0.66 16.17 20.80
C ASN A 112 -1.54 15.88 19.56
N GLY A 113 -2.30 14.77 19.55
CA GLY A 113 -3.15 14.41 18.41
C GLY A 113 -2.40 13.79 17.23
N ILE A 114 -1.09 13.54 17.37
CA ILE A 114 -0.24 12.94 16.33
C ILE A 114 -0.11 11.45 16.60
N SER A 115 -0.42 10.62 15.60
CA SER A 115 -0.14 9.18 15.67
C SER A 115 1.36 8.93 15.49
N LEU A 116 1.96 8.21 16.44
CA LEU A 116 3.39 7.87 16.42
C LEU A 116 3.64 6.52 15.73
N ILE A 117 2.58 5.74 15.52
CA ILE A 117 2.65 4.38 14.99
C ILE A 117 2.03 4.23 13.60
N ARG A 118 1.40 5.29 13.07
CA ARG A 118 0.79 5.28 11.75
C ARG A 118 1.47 6.27 10.82
N ILE A 119 1.81 5.85 9.61
CA ILE A 119 2.46 6.71 8.60
C ILE A 119 1.65 6.78 7.31
N PRO A 120 1.70 7.89 6.56
CA PRO A 120 1.12 7.93 5.22
C PRO A 120 1.99 7.14 4.22
N ILE A 121 1.34 6.48 3.28
CA ILE A 121 1.99 5.81 2.15
C ILE A 121 1.28 6.25 0.88
N THR A 122 2.03 6.68 -0.11
CA THR A 122 1.49 7.18 -1.39
C THR A 122 2.03 6.35 -2.53
N ILE A 123 1.15 5.94 -3.42
CA ILE A 123 1.47 5.16 -4.60
C ILE A 123 1.05 5.99 -5.80
N THR A 124 2.01 6.34 -6.63
CA THR A 124 1.79 7.20 -7.79
C THR A 124 2.07 6.38 -9.04
N SER A 125 1.12 6.35 -9.96
CA SER A 125 1.40 5.87 -11.31
C SER A 125 2.10 6.97 -12.10
N GLY A 126 3.00 6.59 -13.00
CA GLY A 126 3.81 7.54 -13.75
C GLY A 126 4.33 6.93 -15.03
N THR A 127 5.24 7.64 -15.67
CA THR A 127 6.13 7.12 -16.71
C THR A 127 7.54 7.55 -16.35
N TYR A 128 8.55 6.85 -16.85
CA TYR A 128 9.92 7.34 -16.81
C TYR A 128 10.23 8.04 -18.13
N ASP A 129 10.87 9.20 -18.07
CA ASP A 129 11.42 9.82 -19.27
C ASP A 129 12.71 9.12 -19.72
N ILE A 130 13.25 9.57 -20.86
CA ILE A 130 14.52 9.05 -21.42
C ILE A 130 15.72 9.28 -20.50
N GLU A 131 15.63 10.22 -19.55
CA GLU A 131 16.66 10.53 -18.56
C GLU A 131 16.48 9.73 -17.26
N GLY A 132 15.43 8.91 -17.16
CA GLY A 132 15.10 8.09 -15.99
C GLY A 132 14.40 8.86 -14.87
N THR A 133 13.90 10.07 -15.14
CA THR A 133 13.10 10.85 -14.19
C THR A 133 11.67 10.33 -14.19
N PHE A 134 11.12 10.08 -13.00
CA PHE A 134 9.73 9.69 -12.85
C PHE A 134 8.81 10.90 -13.05
N ILE A 135 7.94 10.81 -14.05
CA ILE A 135 6.90 11.79 -14.35
C ILE A 135 5.57 11.22 -13.83
N PRO A 136 5.02 11.76 -12.73
CA PRO A 136 3.76 11.28 -12.18
C PRO A 136 2.59 11.58 -13.14
N THR A 137 1.69 10.61 -13.31
CA THR A 137 0.40 10.85 -13.96
C THR A 137 -0.61 11.42 -12.95
N THR A 138 -1.86 11.60 -13.40
CA THR A 138 -2.96 12.06 -12.55
C THR A 138 -3.42 11.03 -11.52
N GLN A 139 -3.10 9.75 -11.70
CA GLN A 139 -3.59 8.69 -10.81
C GLN A 139 -2.63 8.45 -9.64
N VAL A 140 -3.09 8.82 -8.46
CA VAL A 140 -2.39 8.68 -7.17
C VAL A 140 -3.31 7.98 -6.19
N TRP A 141 -2.80 6.96 -5.50
CA TRP A 141 -3.44 6.33 -4.35
C TRP A 141 -2.74 6.81 -3.08
N SER A 142 -3.45 7.61 -2.29
CA SER A 142 -2.94 8.13 -1.01
C SER A 142 -3.55 7.35 0.15
N PHE A 143 -2.74 6.52 0.81
CA PHE A 143 -3.13 5.78 2.00
C PHE A 143 -2.73 6.56 3.26
N THR A 144 -3.72 6.79 4.11
CA THR A 144 -3.55 7.58 5.34
C THR A 144 -3.61 6.67 6.56
N GLY A 145 -2.71 6.95 7.50
CA GLY A 145 -2.65 6.25 8.77
C GLY A 145 -2.35 4.75 8.60
N CYS A 146 -1.31 4.41 7.83
CA CYS A 146 -0.95 3.02 7.55
C CYS A 146 -0.13 2.42 8.70
N TRP A 147 -0.25 1.11 8.92
CA TRP A 147 0.60 0.34 9.84
C TRP A 147 0.87 -1.07 9.29
N PRO A 148 2.01 -1.71 9.60
CA PRO A 148 2.29 -3.06 9.18
C PRO A 148 1.41 -4.03 9.97
N LYS A 149 0.45 -4.66 9.30
CA LYS A 149 -0.42 -5.69 9.87
C LYS A 149 0.28 -7.04 9.85
N GLU A 150 1.00 -7.33 8.77
CA GLU A 150 1.73 -8.57 8.55
C GLU A 150 3.06 -8.25 7.89
N VAL A 151 4.16 -8.76 8.46
CA VAL A 151 5.47 -8.77 7.81
C VAL A 151 5.76 -10.21 7.40
N GLY A 152 5.77 -10.46 6.10
CA GLY A 152 5.88 -11.80 5.54
C GLY A 152 7.21 -12.47 5.89
N GLY A 153 7.14 -13.75 6.27
CA GLY A 153 8.33 -14.59 6.40
C GLY A 153 8.95 -14.91 5.04
N PHE A 154 10.11 -15.54 5.08
CA PHE A 154 10.82 -16.02 3.90
C PHE A 154 11.64 -17.26 4.23
N THR A 155 12.04 -18.02 3.21
CA THR A 155 12.85 -19.22 3.37
C THR A 155 14.28 -18.96 2.90
N LEU A 156 15.26 -19.41 3.68
CA LEU A 156 16.66 -19.36 3.31
C LEU A 156 17.07 -20.72 2.73
N ASP A 157 17.55 -20.71 1.49
CA ASP A 157 18.08 -21.88 0.80
C ASP A 157 19.58 -21.70 0.55
N ASN A 158 20.38 -22.70 0.93
CA ASN A 158 21.83 -22.70 0.74
C ASN A 158 22.23 -23.24 -0.66
N GLN A 159 21.27 -23.64 -1.48
CA GLN A 159 21.49 -24.16 -2.84
C GLN A 159 21.10 -23.17 -3.95
N SER A 160 20.34 -22.12 -3.63
CA SER A 160 19.91 -21.09 -4.58
C SER A 160 20.67 -19.76 -4.37
N GLY A 161 20.86 -19.01 -5.47
CA GLY A 161 21.38 -17.65 -5.48
C GLY A 161 20.30 -16.59 -5.75
N ASP A 162 19.02 -16.96 -5.72
CA ASP A 162 17.92 -16.08 -6.09
C ASP A 162 17.73 -14.94 -5.07
N PRO A 163 17.34 -13.73 -5.53
CA PRO A 163 17.00 -12.65 -4.63
C PRO A 163 15.85 -13.01 -3.70
N LEU A 164 16.03 -12.73 -2.42
CA LEU A 164 15.01 -12.96 -1.41
C LEU A 164 13.88 -11.92 -1.53
N LEU A 165 12.64 -12.41 -1.62
CA LEU A 165 11.43 -11.60 -1.70
C LEU A 165 10.60 -11.78 -0.43
N THR A 166 9.91 -10.71 -0.02
CA THR A 166 8.90 -10.75 1.03
C THR A 166 7.79 -9.74 0.74
N ALA A 167 6.61 -10.00 1.29
CA ALA A 167 5.47 -9.11 1.24
C ALA A 167 5.14 -8.54 2.62
N VAL A 168 4.84 -7.26 2.69
CA VAL A 168 4.27 -6.61 3.88
C VAL A 168 2.86 -6.18 3.56
N ARG A 169 1.91 -6.58 4.42
CA ARG A 169 0.53 -6.12 4.37
C ARG A 169 0.33 -4.99 5.33
N PHE A 170 -0.20 -3.89 4.82
CA PHE A 170 -0.51 -2.70 5.59
C PHE A 170 -2.00 -2.61 5.83
N GLY A 171 -2.38 -2.35 7.09
CA GLY A 171 -3.70 -1.80 7.39
C GLY A 171 -3.68 -0.29 7.18
N TYR A 172 -4.81 0.31 6.82
CA TYR A 172 -4.94 1.77 6.66
C TYR A 172 -6.31 2.29 7.10
N LEU A 173 -6.40 3.59 7.42
CA LEU A 173 -7.66 4.21 7.83
C LEU A 173 -8.50 4.65 6.63
N SER A 174 -7.89 5.42 5.74
CA SER A 174 -8.57 5.89 4.52
C SER A 174 -7.63 5.93 3.32
N MET A 175 -8.21 5.69 2.14
CA MET A 175 -7.55 5.74 0.86
C MET A 175 -8.27 6.77 0.00
N ARG A 176 -7.50 7.65 -0.65
CA ARG A 176 -7.99 8.59 -1.67
C ARG A 176 -7.40 8.22 -3.02
#